data_AF-A0A7S3M4P6-F1
#
_entry.id   AF-A0A7S3M4P6-F1
#
_cell.length_a   1.000
_cell.length_b   1.000
_cell.length_c   1.000
_cell.angle_alpha   90.00
_cell.angle_beta   90.00
_cell.angle_gamma   90.00
#
_symmetry.space_group_name_H-M   'P 1'
#
loop_
_entity.id
_entity.type
_entity.pdbx_description
1 polymer ?
#
loop_
_entity_poly.entity_id
_entity_poly.type
_entity_poly.pdbx_seq_one_letter_code
_entity_poly.pdbx_strand_id
1 'polypeptide(L)'
;LKPAALLPRTLSSLHPLSAAMPPSLAAVQYEEYGKKEIQMVEAELKDWFLQRRFSMERNMGIKKALDEGNFTGLSMANAEVPAAQRQLWGDLVQGKPELEDSLSTNAKQMKADMYMKTFKDSTDLDHPCRIPGSEYLQCVQANLKDLGKTRQMKCMSLYSGFDACRQGLLQQQANALEGALVKQDIADRRAKALFERRSMLLDARSQ
;
A
#
# COMPACT_ATOMS: atom_id res chain seq x y z
N LEU A 1 19.42 104.74 -0.59
CA LEU A 1 18.68 103.64 -1.26
C LEU A 1 19.24 102.30 -0.78
N LYS A 2 18.40 101.49 -0.10
CA LYS A 2 18.64 100.09 0.32
C LYS A 2 18.22 99.16 -0.86
N PRO A 3 18.42 97.82 -0.83
CA PRO A 3 19.62 96.98 -0.61
C PRO A 3 19.75 95.81 -1.64
N ALA A 4 20.83 95.00 -1.60
CA ALA A 4 20.84 93.56 -1.95
C ALA A 4 22.23 92.98 -1.55
N ALA A 5 22.40 92.21 -0.47
CA ALA A 5 21.91 90.86 -0.13
C ALA A 5 22.77 89.71 -0.71
N LEU A 6 23.49 89.09 0.23
CA LEU A 6 24.28 87.85 0.30
C LEU A 6 23.93 86.65 -0.64
N LEU A 7 25.00 86.04 -1.18
CA LEU A 7 25.35 84.60 -1.41
C LEU A 7 24.25 83.56 -1.75
N PRO A 8 24.52 82.60 -2.66
CA PRO A 8 25.19 81.36 -2.21
C PRO A 8 26.21 80.73 -3.18
N ARG A 9 27.22 80.08 -2.59
CA ARG A 9 28.05 79.03 -3.21
C ARG A 9 27.16 77.82 -3.51
N THR A 10 27.03 77.45 -4.78
CA THR A 10 26.46 76.16 -5.16
C THR A 10 27.55 75.09 -5.11
N LEU A 11 27.48 74.26 -4.06
CA LEU A 11 28.18 72.99 -3.99
C LEU A 11 27.61 72.05 -5.07
N SER A 12 28.50 71.52 -5.92
CA SER A 12 28.23 70.37 -6.78
C SER A 12 27.76 69.19 -5.91
N SER A 13 26.45 68.92 -5.92
CA SER A 13 25.89 67.67 -5.42
C SER A 13 25.98 66.62 -6.54
N LEU A 14 27.14 65.97 -6.64
CA LEU A 14 27.26 64.70 -7.33
C LEU A 14 26.61 63.66 -6.42
N HIS A 15 25.34 63.34 -6.67
CA HIS A 15 24.77 62.09 -6.21
C HIS A 15 25.56 60.95 -6.88
N PRO A 16 26.15 60.00 -6.14
CA PRO A 16 26.58 58.77 -6.78
C PRO A 16 25.30 58.04 -7.19
N LEU A 17 25.02 58.03 -8.50
CA LEU A 17 24.18 57.02 -9.10
C LEU A 17 24.81 55.69 -8.71
N SER A 18 24.20 55.01 -7.74
CA SER A 18 24.47 53.61 -7.45
C SER A 18 24.01 52.79 -8.66
N ALA A 19 24.82 52.82 -9.72
CA ALA A 19 24.71 51.88 -10.80
C ALA A 19 25.14 50.54 -10.24
N ALA A 20 24.16 49.71 -9.86
CA ALA A 20 24.39 48.29 -9.70
C ALA A 20 25.03 47.81 -11.01
N MET A 21 26.27 47.32 -10.92
CA MET A 21 26.92 46.75 -12.10
C MET A 21 26.03 45.63 -12.65
N PRO A 22 25.86 45.54 -13.99
CA PRO A 22 25.07 44.47 -14.57
C PRO A 22 25.64 43.11 -14.09
N PRO A 23 24.79 42.19 -13.62
CA PRO A 23 25.24 40.88 -13.19
C PRO A 23 26.05 40.23 -14.32
N SER A 24 27.15 39.57 -13.97
CA SER A 24 27.94 38.86 -14.98
C SER A 24 27.06 37.85 -15.70
N LEU A 25 27.31 37.60 -16.99
CA LEU A 25 26.63 36.56 -17.77
C LEU A 25 26.61 35.20 -17.04
N ALA A 26 27.65 34.91 -16.25
CA ALA A 26 27.71 33.73 -15.40
C ALA A 26 26.67 33.78 -14.27
N ALA A 27 26.54 34.91 -13.55
CA ALA A 27 25.55 35.07 -12.48
C ALA A 27 24.10 34.92 -12.99
N VAL A 28 23.80 35.45 -14.18
CA VAL A 28 22.48 35.30 -14.83
C VAL A 28 22.20 33.83 -15.19
N GLN A 29 23.19 33.14 -15.75
CA GLN A 29 23.06 31.71 -16.07
C GLN A 29 22.87 30.86 -14.81
N TYR A 30 23.64 31.09 -13.74
CA TYR A 30 23.48 30.39 -12.46
C TYR A 30 22.09 30.59 -11.85
N GLU A 31 21.53 31.80 -11.93
CA GLU A 31 20.18 32.08 -11.44
C GLU A 31 19.10 31.31 -12.23
N GLU A 32 19.23 31.25 -13.56
CA GLU A 32 18.32 30.48 -14.42
C GLU A 32 18.42 28.96 -14.17
N TYR A 33 19.63 28.43 -13.99
CA TYR A 33 19.82 27.02 -13.64
C TYR A 33 19.23 26.69 -12.27
N GLY A 34 19.42 27.56 -11.26
CA GLY A 34 18.82 27.38 -9.94
C GLY A 34 17.29 27.37 -9.98
N LYS A 35 16.67 28.24 -10.79
CA LYS A 35 15.21 28.24 -11.00
C LYS A 35 14.72 26.93 -11.63
N LYS A 36 15.41 26.43 -12.66
CA LYS A 36 15.08 25.15 -13.32
C LYS A 36 15.23 23.97 -12.35
N GLU A 37 16.31 23.95 -11.55
CA GLU A 37 16.52 22.90 -10.56
C GLU A 37 15.42 22.89 -9.49
N ILE A 38 15.04 24.05 -8.96
CA ILE A 38 13.91 24.16 -8.00
C ILE A 38 12.61 23.64 -8.63
N GLN A 39 12.31 24.04 -9.86
CA GLN A 39 11.09 23.59 -10.56
C GLN A 39 11.06 22.06 -10.76
N MET A 40 12.19 21.45 -11.11
CA MET A 40 12.29 19.98 -11.22
C MET A 40 12.05 19.32 -9.87
N VAL A 41 12.68 19.82 -8.81
CA VAL A 41 12.49 19.30 -7.44
C VAL A 41 11.04 19.43 -6.99
N GLU A 42 10.39 20.56 -7.26
CA GLU A 42 8.97 20.77 -6.94
C GLU A 42 8.04 19.84 -7.72
N ALA A 43 8.34 19.58 -8.99
CA ALA A 43 7.59 18.63 -9.81
C ALA A 43 7.68 17.20 -9.25
N GLU A 44 8.89 16.74 -8.90
CA GLU A 44 9.09 15.41 -8.29
C GLU A 44 8.40 15.28 -6.93
N LEU A 45 8.50 16.31 -6.08
CA LEU A 45 7.81 16.33 -4.78
C LEU A 45 6.29 16.29 -4.93
N LYS A 46 5.76 17.03 -5.90
CA LYS A 46 4.33 17.05 -6.21
C LYS A 46 3.85 15.68 -6.70
N ASP A 47 4.59 15.03 -7.59
CA ASP A 47 4.25 13.71 -8.10
C ASP A 47 4.21 12.66 -6.99
N TRP A 48 5.27 12.59 -6.17
CA TRP A 48 5.32 11.71 -4.99
C TRP A 48 4.14 11.96 -4.05
N PHE A 49 3.86 13.22 -3.72
CA PHE A 49 2.78 13.58 -2.80
C PHE A 49 1.40 13.16 -3.33
N LEU A 50 1.13 13.46 -4.60
CA LEU A 50 -0.15 13.12 -5.24
C LEU A 50 -0.31 11.60 -5.31
N GLN A 51 0.70 10.87 -5.79
CA GLN A 51 0.65 9.41 -5.85
C GLN A 51 0.39 8.79 -4.48
N ARG A 52 1.07 9.30 -3.44
CA ARG A 52 0.89 8.85 -2.06
C ARG A 52 -0.52 9.13 -1.56
N ARG A 53 -1.03 10.34 -1.78
CA ARG A 53 -2.35 10.76 -1.33
C ARG A 53 -3.47 9.95 -1.99
N PHE A 54 -3.44 9.82 -3.32
CA PHE A 54 -4.42 9.04 -4.06
C PHE A 54 -4.42 7.57 -3.65
N SER A 55 -3.24 6.96 -3.49
CA SER A 55 -3.13 5.57 -3.07
C SER A 55 -3.69 5.35 -1.67
N MET A 56 -3.42 6.26 -0.74
CA MET A 56 -3.95 6.20 0.62
C MET A 56 -5.48 6.31 0.64
N GLU A 57 -6.05 7.32 -0.04
CA GLU A 57 -7.50 7.55 -0.06
C GLU A 57 -8.24 6.38 -0.72
N ARG A 58 -7.72 5.88 -1.84
CA ARG A 58 -8.28 4.70 -2.51
C ARG A 58 -8.27 3.48 -1.59
N ASN A 59 -7.13 3.19 -0.95
CA ASN A 59 -7.02 2.01 -0.09
C ASN A 59 -7.88 2.12 1.18
N MET A 60 -8.01 3.32 1.76
CA MET A 60 -8.95 3.59 2.85
C MET A 60 -10.40 3.39 2.41
N GLY A 61 -10.76 3.85 1.20
CA GLY A 61 -12.09 3.62 0.62
C GLY A 61 -12.40 2.14 0.41
N ILE A 62 -11.44 1.38 -0.13
CA ILE A 62 -11.56 -0.08 -0.28
C ILE A 62 -11.72 -0.74 1.08
N LYS A 63 -10.87 -0.40 2.06
CA LYS A 63 -10.97 -0.95 3.42
C LYS A 63 -12.36 -0.69 4.02
N LYS A 64 -12.85 0.55 3.92
CA LYS A 64 -14.18 0.91 4.42
C LYS A 64 -15.28 0.07 3.76
N ALA A 65 -15.24 -0.10 2.43
CA ALA A 65 -16.22 -0.91 1.71
C ALA A 65 -16.16 -2.39 2.12
N LEU A 66 -14.96 -2.93 2.39
CA LEU A 66 -14.78 -4.29 2.88
C LEU A 66 -15.28 -4.45 4.32
N ASP A 67 -15.01 -3.49 5.19
CA ASP A 67 -15.48 -3.48 6.58
C ASP A 67 -17.03 -3.38 6.62
N GLU A 68 -17.64 -2.49 5.82
CA GLU A 68 -19.10 -2.34 5.69
C GLU A 68 -19.77 -3.60 5.11
N GLY A 69 -19.07 -4.31 4.22
CA GLY A 69 -19.52 -5.59 3.67
C GLY A 69 -19.24 -6.79 4.57
N ASN A 70 -18.68 -6.60 5.77
CA ASN A 70 -18.27 -7.67 6.70
C ASN A 70 -17.38 -8.74 6.02
N PHE A 71 -16.48 -8.30 5.14
CA PHE A 71 -15.57 -9.21 4.45
C PHE A 71 -14.49 -9.73 5.39
N THR A 72 -14.00 -10.94 5.13
CA THR A 72 -12.80 -11.47 5.76
C THR A 72 -11.88 -12.13 4.74
N GLY A 73 -10.58 -12.07 4.98
CA GLY A 73 -9.55 -12.61 4.10
C GLY A 73 -8.62 -13.58 4.82
N LEU A 74 -7.45 -13.84 4.22
CA LEU A 74 -6.47 -14.79 4.74
C LEU A 74 -5.96 -14.46 6.16
N SER A 75 -5.92 -13.18 6.52
CA SER A 75 -5.42 -12.70 7.82
C SER A 75 -6.46 -12.74 8.95
N MET A 76 -7.73 -13.03 8.65
CA MET A 76 -8.82 -13.07 9.63
C MET A 76 -8.90 -11.89 10.60
N ALA A 77 -8.70 -10.68 10.09
CA ALA A 77 -8.70 -9.44 10.87
C ALA A 77 -10.10 -8.88 11.21
N ASN A 78 -11.17 -9.66 10.98
CA ASN A 78 -12.54 -9.22 11.20
C ASN A 78 -13.16 -9.85 12.46
N ALA A 79 -13.45 -9.02 13.46
CA ALA A 79 -14.00 -9.42 14.75
C ALA A 79 -15.51 -9.72 14.72
N GLU A 80 -16.23 -9.22 13.71
CA GLU A 80 -17.68 -9.36 13.57
C GLU A 80 -18.10 -10.70 12.97
N VAL A 81 -17.15 -11.45 12.39
CA VAL A 81 -17.40 -12.80 11.87
C VAL A 81 -17.84 -13.75 13.00
N PRO A 82 -19.00 -14.41 12.90
CA PRO A 82 -19.45 -15.39 13.89
C PRO A 82 -18.44 -16.51 14.14
N ALA A 83 -18.35 -17.00 15.37
CA ALA A 83 -17.33 -17.97 15.79
C ALA A 83 -17.31 -19.25 14.92
N ALA A 84 -18.47 -19.77 14.53
CA ALA A 84 -18.56 -20.95 13.66
C ALA A 84 -17.98 -20.71 12.26
N GLN A 85 -18.25 -19.53 11.67
CA GLN A 85 -17.70 -19.15 10.36
C GLN A 85 -16.20 -18.86 10.45
N ARG A 86 -15.77 -18.25 11.56
CA ARG A 86 -14.35 -18.00 11.86
C ARG A 86 -13.56 -19.31 11.94
N GLN A 87 -14.09 -20.32 12.62
CA GLN A 87 -13.46 -21.64 12.69
C GLN A 87 -13.39 -22.28 11.30
N LEU A 88 -14.52 -22.30 10.58
CA LEU A 88 -14.60 -22.91 9.26
C LEU A 88 -13.62 -22.27 8.27
N TRP A 89 -13.52 -20.94 8.29
CA TRP A 89 -12.54 -20.22 7.48
C TRP A 89 -11.11 -20.44 7.94
N GLY A 90 -10.87 -20.48 9.26
CA GLY A 90 -9.57 -20.81 9.83
C GLY A 90 -9.06 -22.17 9.35
N ASP A 91 -9.93 -23.18 9.32
CA ASP A 91 -9.61 -24.50 8.79
C ASP A 91 -9.30 -24.46 7.28
N LEU A 92 -10.04 -23.65 6.51
CA LEU A 92 -9.82 -23.49 5.07
C LEU A 92 -8.49 -22.80 4.76
N VAL A 93 -8.07 -21.81 5.55
CA VAL A 93 -6.87 -21.00 5.26
C VAL A 93 -5.60 -21.55 5.90
N GLN A 94 -5.66 -21.93 7.19
CA GLN A 94 -4.49 -22.30 7.99
C GLN A 94 -4.55 -23.73 8.50
N GLY A 95 -5.74 -24.20 8.86
CA GLY A 95 -5.95 -25.54 9.38
C GLY A 95 -6.13 -26.56 8.27
N LYS A 96 -6.82 -27.65 8.61
CA LYS A 96 -7.21 -28.69 7.66
C LYS A 96 -8.71 -28.92 7.78
N PRO A 97 -9.50 -28.75 6.71
CA PRO A 97 -10.93 -29.03 6.75
C PRO A 97 -11.16 -30.52 7.01
N GLU A 98 -11.64 -30.87 8.21
CA GLU A 98 -11.94 -32.25 8.61
C GLU A 98 -13.32 -32.37 9.29
N LEU A 99 -13.80 -33.60 9.40
CA LEU A 99 -15.10 -33.95 10.00
C LEU A 99 -14.87 -34.81 11.23
N GLU A 100 -15.35 -34.37 12.38
CA GLU A 100 -15.12 -35.04 13.64
C GLU A 100 -15.86 -36.37 13.70
N ASP A 101 -15.23 -37.39 14.30
CA ASP A 101 -15.80 -38.74 14.39
C ASP A 101 -17.00 -38.82 15.34
N SER A 102 -17.12 -37.86 16.27
CA SER A 102 -18.25 -37.72 17.19
C SER A 102 -19.54 -37.22 16.51
N LEU A 103 -19.45 -36.67 15.30
CA LEU A 103 -20.61 -36.16 14.58
C LEU A 103 -21.42 -37.28 13.93
N SER A 104 -22.74 -37.12 13.93
CA SER A 104 -23.63 -37.96 13.13
C SER A 104 -23.34 -37.80 11.64
N THR A 105 -23.69 -38.80 10.82
CA THR A 105 -23.50 -38.75 9.36
C THR A 105 -24.15 -37.53 8.72
N ASN A 106 -25.32 -37.12 9.21
CA ASN A 106 -26.01 -35.92 8.73
C ASN A 106 -25.26 -34.64 9.11
N ALA A 107 -24.73 -34.55 10.33
CA ALA A 107 -23.92 -33.41 10.74
C ALA A 107 -22.60 -33.33 9.96
N LYS A 108 -21.98 -34.48 9.65
CA LYS A 108 -20.79 -34.56 8.77
C LYS A 108 -21.10 -34.06 7.37
N GLN A 109 -22.24 -34.47 6.79
CA GLN A 109 -22.68 -33.99 5.48
C GLN A 109 -22.86 -32.47 5.48
N MET A 110 -23.62 -31.91 6.45
CA MET A 110 -23.82 -30.46 6.54
C MET A 110 -22.51 -29.69 6.68
N LYS A 111 -21.57 -30.17 7.52
CA LYS A 111 -20.27 -29.52 7.70
C LYS A 111 -19.43 -29.55 6.41
N ALA A 112 -19.43 -30.68 5.69
CA ALA A 112 -18.75 -30.79 4.39
C ALA A 112 -19.38 -29.84 3.34
N ASP A 113 -20.70 -29.75 3.30
CA ASP A 113 -21.43 -28.83 2.41
C ASP A 113 -21.13 -27.37 2.73
N MET A 114 -21.02 -27.01 4.02
CA MET A 114 -20.59 -25.68 4.45
C MET A 114 -19.17 -25.37 4.00
N TYR A 115 -18.20 -26.28 4.19
CA TYR A 115 -16.83 -26.07 3.69
C TYR A 115 -16.83 -25.84 2.18
N MET A 116 -17.53 -26.69 1.43
CA MET A 116 -17.61 -26.59 -0.03
C MET A 116 -18.25 -25.27 -0.45
N LYS A 117 -19.38 -24.89 0.15
CA LYS A 117 -20.08 -23.64 -0.16
C LYS A 117 -19.19 -22.43 0.14
N THR A 118 -18.68 -22.32 1.37
CA THR A 118 -17.82 -21.19 1.75
C THR A 118 -16.57 -21.11 0.86
N PHE A 119 -15.94 -22.24 0.55
CA PHE A 119 -14.80 -22.26 -0.34
C PHE A 119 -15.16 -21.80 -1.77
N LYS A 120 -16.31 -22.24 -2.31
CA LYS A 120 -16.82 -21.80 -3.61
C LYS A 120 -17.20 -20.34 -3.67
N ASP A 121 -17.79 -19.81 -2.61
CA ASP A 121 -18.17 -18.39 -2.55
C ASP A 121 -16.93 -17.50 -2.38
N SER A 122 -15.82 -18.06 -1.88
CA SER A 122 -14.57 -17.32 -1.62
C SER A 122 -13.52 -17.45 -2.72
N THR A 123 -13.73 -18.34 -3.70
CA THR A 123 -12.79 -18.57 -4.81
C THR A 123 -13.53 -18.53 -6.14
N ASP A 124 -13.12 -17.60 -7.01
CA ASP A 124 -13.59 -17.56 -8.39
C ASP A 124 -12.96 -18.70 -9.21
N LEU A 125 -13.32 -18.78 -10.49
CA LEU A 125 -12.84 -19.84 -11.39
C LEU A 125 -11.33 -19.72 -11.69
N ASP A 126 -10.80 -18.50 -11.61
CA ASP A 126 -9.40 -18.21 -11.93
C ASP A 126 -8.48 -18.30 -10.69
N HIS A 127 -9.05 -18.42 -9.48
CA HIS A 127 -8.28 -18.54 -8.26
C HIS A 127 -7.39 -19.79 -8.29
N PRO A 128 -6.07 -19.67 -8.04
CA PRO A 128 -5.13 -20.78 -8.23
C PRO A 128 -5.44 -22.01 -7.35
N CYS A 129 -6.00 -21.78 -6.16
CA CYS A 129 -6.36 -22.89 -5.25
C CYS A 129 -7.73 -23.50 -5.54
N ARG A 130 -8.49 -22.97 -6.50
CA ARG A 130 -9.89 -23.35 -6.77
C ARG A 130 -10.05 -24.85 -7.03
N ILE A 131 -9.25 -25.37 -7.95
CA ILE A 131 -9.28 -26.78 -8.35
C ILE A 131 -8.79 -27.69 -7.20
N PRO A 132 -7.56 -27.53 -6.68
CA PRO A 132 -7.04 -28.45 -5.67
C PRO A 132 -7.86 -28.43 -4.37
N GLY A 133 -8.40 -27.26 -3.97
CA GLY A 133 -9.29 -27.17 -2.82
C GLY A 133 -10.63 -27.87 -3.04
N SER A 134 -11.21 -27.74 -4.23
CA SER A 134 -12.48 -28.41 -4.56
C SER A 134 -12.30 -29.94 -4.59
N GLU A 135 -11.22 -30.44 -5.17
CA GLU A 135 -10.92 -31.88 -5.22
C GLU A 135 -10.74 -32.47 -3.81
N TYR A 136 -9.99 -31.78 -2.95
CA TYR A 136 -9.83 -32.20 -1.55
C TYR A 136 -11.17 -32.25 -0.81
N LEU A 137 -11.97 -31.18 -0.90
CA LEU A 137 -13.26 -31.11 -0.21
C LEU A 137 -14.27 -32.13 -0.75
N GLN A 138 -14.25 -32.42 -2.06
CA GLN A 138 -15.04 -33.50 -2.65
C GLN A 138 -14.60 -34.88 -2.12
N CYS A 139 -13.30 -35.11 -1.96
CA CYS A 139 -12.80 -36.35 -1.34
C CYS A 139 -13.30 -36.51 0.10
N VAL A 140 -13.27 -35.43 0.90
CA VAL A 140 -13.80 -35.43 2.27
C VAL A 140 -15.31 -35.74 2.27
N GLN A 141 -16.07 -35.14 1.35
CA GLN A 141 -17.51 -35.35 1.20
C GLN A 141 -17.88 -36.74 0.65
N ALA A 142 -17.03 -37.38 -0.15
CA ALA A 142 -17.27 -38.73 -0.64
C ALA A 142 -17.05 -39.81 0.46
N ASN A 143 -16.27 -39.49 1.50
CA ASN A 143 -15.83 -40.43 2.53
C ASN A 143 -16.35 -40.08 3.94
N LEU A 144 -17.59 -39.57 4.06
CA LEU A 144 -18.20 -39.11 5.33
C LEU A 144 -18.40 -40.22 6.36
N LYS A 145 -18.61 -41.45 5.89
CA LYS A 145 -18.86 -42.63 6.73
C LYS A 145 -17.57 -43.17 7.37
N ASP A 146 -16.41 -42.79 6.83
CA ASP A 146 -15.13 -43.21 7.35
C ASP A 146 -14.76 -42.41 8.61
N LEU A 147 -13.97 -43.06 9.47
CA LEU A 147 -13.29 -42.40 10.58
C LEU A 147 -12.22 -41.43 10.07
N GLY A 148 -11.89 -40.41 10.85
CA GLY A 148 -10.97 -39.33 10.50
C GLY A 148 -9.63 -39.83 9.98
N LYS A 149 -9.03 -40.82 10.65
CA LYS A 149 -7.75 -41.42 10.24
C LYS A 149 -7.83 -42.09 8.86
N THR A 150 -8.89 -42.84 8.58
CA THR A 150 -9.07 -43.54 7.31
C THR A 150 -9.33 -42.55 6.17
N ARG A 151 -10.19 -41.55 6.42
CA ARG A 151 -10.47 -40.49 5.45
C ARG A 151 -9.22 -39.66 5.16
N GLN A 152 -8.43 -39.36 6.19
CA GLN A 152 -7.16 -38.68 6.05
C GLN A 152 -6.26 -39.44 5.07
N MET A 153 -6.01 -40.73 5.28
CA MET A 153 -5.16 -41.53 4.38
C MET A 153 -5.62 -41.48 2.92
N LYS A 154 -6.95 -41.47 2.66
CA LYS A 154 -7.51 -41.38 1.31
C LYS A 154 -7.33 -40.00 0.67
N CYS A 155 -7.51 -38.92 1.44
CA CYS A 155 -7.54 -37.56 0.91
C CYS A 155 -6.23 -36.78 1.08
N MET A 156 -5.21 -37.36 1.73
CA MET A 156 -3.95 -36.67 2.04
C MET A 156 -3.20 -36.18 0.79
N SER A 157 -3.18 -36.98 -0.28
CA SER A 157 -2.50 -36.57 -1.52
C SER A 157 -3.11 -35.30 -2.11
N LEU A 158 -4.44 -35.22 -2.15
CA LEU A 158 -5.18 -34.03 -2.60
C LEU A 158 -4.99 -32.84 -1.66
N TYR A 159 -4.97 -33.09 -0.35
CA TYR A 159 -4.72 -32.05 0.65
C TYR A 159 -3.35 -31.39 0.44
N SER A 160 -2.31 -32.17 0.10
CA SER A 160 -0.96 -31.63 -0.08
C SER A 160 -0.89 -30.58 -1.21
N GLY A 161 -1.60 -30.80 -2.32
CA GLY A 161 -1.73 -29.83 -3.40
C GLY A 161 -2.51 -28.58 -2.98
N PHE A 162 -3.59 -28.76 -2.23
CA PHE A 162 -4.38 -27.63 -1.71
C PHE A 162 -3.58 -26.78 -0.71
N ASP A 163 -2.89 -27.41 0.23
CA ASP A 163 -2.09 -26.74 1.25
C ASP A 163 -0.89 -26.03 0.64
N ALA A 164 -0.18 -26.64 -0.31
CA ALA A 164 0.91 -25.99 -1.04
C ALA A 164 0.45 -24.68 -1.71
N CYS A 165 -0.74 -24.69 -2.33
CA CYS A 165 -1.32 -23.49 -2.92
C CYS A 165 -1.63 -22.41 -1.86
N ARG A 166 -2.26 -22.78 -0.75
CA ARG A 166 -2.57 -21.87 0.36
C ARG A 166 -1.31 -21.23 0.95
N GLN A 167 -0.28 -22.03 1.24
CA GLN A 167 0.99 -21.51 1.74
C GLN A 167 1.64 -20.56 0.73
N GLY A 168 1.53 -20.86 -0.56
CA GLY A 168 1.96 -19.95 -1.63
C GLY A 168 1.26 -18.59 -1.56
N LEU A 169 -0.06 -18.56 -1.37
CA LEU A 169 -0.82 -17.31 -1.25
C LEU A 169 -0.47 -16.52 0.02
N LEU A 170 -0.31 -17.20 1.16
CA LEU A 170 0.12 -16.57 2.41
C LEU A 170 1.52 -15.93 2.26
N GLN A 171 2.45 -16.65 1.61
CA GLN A 171 3.77 -16.13 1.32
C GLN A 171 3.73 -14.95 0.34
N GLN A 172 2.90 -15.01 -0.70
CA GLN A 172 2.71 -13.89 -1.62
C GLN A 172 2.17 -12.65 -0.91
N GLN A 173 1.20 -12.82 0.00
CA GLN A 173 0.67 -11.73 0.81
C GLN A 173 1.75 -11.11 1.70
N ALA A 174 2.56 -11.93 2.37
CA ALA A 174 3.66 -11.45 3.20
C ALA A 174 4.71 -10.68 2.39
N ASN A 175 5.13 -11.23 1.25
CA ASN A 175 6.11 -10.60 0.37
C ASN A 175 5.60 -9.29 -0.24
N ALA A 176 4.31 -9.24 -0.61
CA ALA A 176 3.69 -8.04 -1.15
C ALA A 176 3.64 -6.92 -0.11
N LEU A 177 3.33 -7.25 1.16
CA LEU A 177 3.34 -6.30 2.26
C LEU A 177 4.74 -5.75 2.52
N GLU A 178 5.73 -6.63 2.68
CA GLU A 178 7.12 -6.23 2.90
C GLU A 178 7.65 -5.35 1.76
N GLY A 179 7.43 -5.79 0.51
CA GLY A 179 7.86 -5.05 -0.68
C GLY A 179 7.19 -3.68 -0.78
N ALA A 180 5.92 -3.55 -0.40
CA ALA A 180 5.22 -2.27 -0.38
C ALA A 180 5.79 -1.33 0.68
N LEU A 181 6.08 -1.83 1.89
CA LEU A 181 6.67 -1.04 2.98
C LEU A 181 8.06 -0.50 2.60
N VAL A 182 8.92 -1.35 2.02
CA VAL A 182 10.26 -0.94 1.57
C VAL A 182 10.19 0.11 0.48
N LYS A 183 9.35 -0.09 -0.55
CA LYS A 183 9.17 0.89 -1.63
C LYS A 183 8.67 2.23 -1.11
N GLN A 184 7.75 2.20 -0.15
CA GLN A 184 7.22 3.40 0.48
C GLN A 184 8.32 4.15 1.26
N ASP A 185 9.10 3.47 2.10
CA ASP A 185 10.19 4.10 2.87
C ASP A 185 11.25 4.73 1.96
N ILE A 186 11.66 4.05 0.89
CA ILE A 186 12.61 4.59 -0.09
C ILE A 186 12.07 5.87 -0.74
N ALA A 187 10.80 5.85 -1.17
CA ALA A 187 10.16 7.01 -1.80
C ALA A 187 10.06 8.19 -0.82
N ASP A 188 9.67 7.94 0.43
CA ASP A 188 9.52 8.96 1.46
C ASP A 188 10.89 9.58 1.84
N ARG A 189 11.94 8.77 1.94
CA ARG A 189 13.31 9.27 2.18
C ARG A 189 13.83 10.10 1.01
N ARG A 190 13.59 9.67 -0.23
CA ARG A 190 13.95 10.45 -1.42
C ARG A 190 13.22 11.79 -1.44
N ALA A 191 11.91 11.80 -1.15
CA ALA A 191 11.13 13.03 -1.07
C ALA A 191 11.66 13.97 0.02
N LYS A 192 12.03 13.45 1.19
CA LYS A 192 12.66 14.24 2.25
C LYS A 192 13.97 14.88 1.79
N ALA A 193 14.85 14.12 1.15
CA ALA A 193 16.12 14.65 0.62
C ALA A 193 15.91 15.74 -0.44
N LEU A 194 14.92 15.56 -1.32
CA LEU A 194 14.52 16.57 -2.31
C LEU A 194 14.01 17.84 -1.64
N PHE A 195 13.23 17.71 -0.56
CA PHE A 195 12.74 18.86 0.20
C PHE A 195 13.88 19.63 0.88
N GLU A 196 14.84 18.93 1.50
CA GLU A 196 16.04 19.54 2.08
C GLU A 196 16.89 20.26 1.01
N ARG A 197 17.06 19.63 -0.16
CA ARG A 197 17.75 20.25 -1.31
C ARG A 197 17.05 21.51 -1.78
N ARG A 198 15.71 21.49 -1.87
CA ARG A 198 14.90 22.67 -2.21
C ARG A 198 15.14 23.81 -1.22
N SER A 199 15.19 23.51 0.09
CA SER A 199 15.46 24.51 1.12
C SER A 199 16.80 25.19 0.88
N MET A 200 17.87 24.40 0.69
CA MET A 200 19.22 24.94 0.43
C MET A 200 19.27 25.80 -0.84
N LEU A 201 18.59 25.39 -1.92
CA LEU A 201 18.53 26.15 -3.17
C LEU A 201 17.79 27.49 -3.02
N LEU A 202 16.78 27.55 -2.14
CA LEU A 202 16.07 28.78 -1.84
C LEU A 202 16.89 29.71 -0.95
N ASP A 203 17.55 29.17 0.08
CA ASP A 203 18.41 29.94 0.98
C ASP A 203 19.58 30.56 0.20
N ALA A 204 20.20 29.81 -0.71
CA ALA A 204 21.27 30.28 -1.58
C ALA A 204 20.85 31.39 -2.56
N ARG A 205 19.55 31.56 -2.84
CA ARG A 205 19.01 32.66 -3.65
C ARG A 205 18.62 33.89 -2.83
N SER A 206 18.52 33.74 -1.51
CA SER A 206 18.15 34.81 -0.59
C SER A 206 19.35 35.61 -0.05
N GLN A 207 20.57 35.15 -0.35
CA GLN A 207 21.85 35.81 -0.09
C GLN A 207 22.32 36.56 -1.34
#